data_AF-A0A846DC66-F1
#
_entry.id   AF-A0A846DC66-F1
#
_cell.length_a   1.000
_cell.length_b   1.000
_cell.length_c   1.000
_cell.angle_alpha   90.00
_cell.angle_beta   90.00
_cell.angle_gamma   90.00
#
_symmetry.space_group_name_H-M   'P 1'
#
loop_
_entity.id
_entity.type
_entity.pdbx_description
1 polymer ?
#
loop_
_entity_poly.entity_id
_entity_poly.type
_entity_poly.pdbx_seq_one_letter_code
_entity_poly.pdbx_strand_id
1 'polypeptide(L)'
;MLQVAGCRLKVAGCRLQVEGCRYFDSLLVGLTATPRNEINRDTYGIFDLEAGVPTFAYELNNAIADNYLVPPQGIKVPFKFLRQGINYNQLSEAEREEYEEKFRDEETGELPDKVNAAAINKWLFNSNTVDQALELLMEKGLKIEGGDRLGKTIIFARNHSHAEFIVQRFDHNYPHHKGKFAQVIDSHNSYAQSLLDDFSELNKEPTIAVSVDMLDTGVDVPEVVNLVFFKPIYSRVKFNQMIGRGTRLCPELFGVEQDKDKFFIFDLCSNFDYFSQNLKESEPKLPESLTAQIFNARFKLNEAIIKSNNPDYDQLRDSLLDKLHQHVVTMEKDNFLVRRHLKTVEYFSDRTNWNTLNQLPSSSCPGEIETLASLPNGLPKENEGSKRFDLLCLKIQLAILKKSSDFIQLRDKVRDLLDRLEEKQTIPMVKQQLPLIEDVKEETWWSDVTPSQIESLRVRLRDLIKFIDKKEQNIVHTNFEDELGEIVEVDVPIQQTGFSRDQYHKKVKA
;
A
#
# COMPACT_ATOMS: atom_id res chain seq x y z
N MET A 1 -12.57 46.67 14.50
CA MET A 1 -13.74 46.63 15.40
C MET A 1 -14.91 46.07 14.60
N LEU A 2 -15.06 44.73 14.55
CA LEU A 2 -16.19 44.08 13.89
C LEU A 2 -17.12 43.53 14.97
N GLN A 3 -18.29 44.16 15.12
CA GLN A 3 -19.41 43.68 15.93
C GLN A 3 -20.04 42.48 15.22
N VAL A 4 -20.01 41.31 15.86
CA VAL A 4 -20.84 40.17 15.45
C VAL A 4 -22.08 40.18 16.34
N ALA A 5 -23.21 40.56 15.75
CA ALA A 5 -24.52 40.50 16.37
C ALA A 5 -24.90 39.04 16.65
N GLY A 6 -25.35 38.78 17.87
CA GLY A 6 -25.66 37.44 18.36
C GLY A 6 -26.83 36.81 17.64
N CYS A 7 -26.63 35.57 17.17
CA CYS A 7 -27.69 34.65 16.86
C CYS A 7 -27.54 33.43 17.80
N ARG A 8 -28.52 33.22 18.68
CA ARG A 8 -28.55 32.09 19.63
C ARG A 8 -28.81 30.80 18.86
N LEU A 9 -27.79 29.98 18.64
CA LEU A 9 -27.99 28.58 18.28
C LEU A 9 -28.38 27.78 19.54
N LYS A 10 -29.54 27.12 19.50
CA LYS A 10 -29.90 26.05 20.44
C LYS A 10 -29.04 24.84 20.12
N VAL A 11 -28.06 24.56 20.98
CA VAL A 11 -27.20 23.36 20.87
C VAL A 11 -27.90 22.21 21.59
N ALA A 12 -28.40 21.24 20.82
CA ALA A 12 -28.66 19.90 21.34
C ALA A 12 -27.30 19.18 21.37
N GLY A 13 -26.81 18.89 22.57
CA GLY A 13 -25.51 18.24 22.74
C GLY A 13 -25.53 16.79 22.27
N CYS A 14 -24.42 16.37 21.67
CA CYS A 14 -24.01 14.97 21.70
C CYS A 14 -22.48 14.91 21.71
N ARG A 15 -21.93 14.03 22.56
CA ARG A 15 -20.49 13.85 22.83
C ARG A 15 -19.94 12.73 21.95
N LEU A 16 -19.00 12.98 21.04
CA LEU A 16 -18.14 11.95 20.42
C LEU A 16 -16.90 12.61 19.72
N GLN A 17 -15.83 11.93 19.27
CA GLN A 17 -14.98 10.81 19.75
C GLN A 17 -13.69 10.80 18.87
N VAL A 18 -12.57 11.40 19.31
CA VAL A 18 -11.21 11.20 18.73
C VAL A 18 -10.19 11.08 19.88
N GLU A 19 -9.25 10.14 19.81
CA GLU A 19 -8.44 9.71 20.98
C GLU A 19 -7.63 10.81 21.69
N GLY A 20 -7.15 11.84 20.97
CA GLY A 20 -6.52 13.02 21.58
C GLY A 20 -7.52 14.11 21.99
N CYS A 21 -8.64 14.23 21.28
CA CYS A 21 -9.65 15.27 21.53
C CYS A 21 -10.68 14.86 22.60
N ARG A 22 -10.77 13.59 22.99
CA ARG A 22 -11.65 13.10 24.08
C ARG A 22 -11.24 13.57 25.46
N TYR A 23 -9.99 14.00 25.64
CA TYR A 23 -9.51 14.50 26.92
C TYR A 23 -10.03 15.91 27.22
N PHE A 24 -10.33 16.70 26.18
CA PHE A 24 -10.72 18.10 26.29
C PHE A 24 -12.19 18.31 25.95
N ASP A 25 -12.93 19.00 26.81
CA ASP A 25 -14.27 19.49 26.51
C ASP A 25 -14.15 20.79 25.70
N SER A 26 -13.96 20.64 24.38
CA SER A 26 -13.70 21.75 23.46
C SER A 26 -14.39 21.56 22.11
N LEU A 27 -14.66 22.67 21.40
CA LEU A 27 -15.16 22.65 20.02
C LEU A 27 -14.10 22.07 19.08
N LEU A 28 -14.48 21.10 18.25
CA LEU A 28 -13.61 20.45 17.26
C LEU A 28 -13.86 21.05 15.87
N VAL A 29 -12.80 21.53 15.21
CA VAL A 29 -12.87 22.04 13.84
C VAL A 29 -11.91 21.24 12.96
N GLY A 30 -12.42 20.65 11.89
CA GLY A 30 -11.65 19.86 10.92
C GLY A 30 -11.46 20.59 9.61
N LEU A 31 -10.22 20.69 9.14
CA LEU A 31 -9.87 21.20 7.82
C LEU A 31 -9.23 20.08 7.01
N THR A 32 -9.72 19.85 5.80
CA THR A 32 -9.15 18.85 4.89
C THR A 32 -9.24 19.34 3.45
N ALA A 33 -8.18 19.11 2.68
CA ALA A 33 -8.15 19.36 1.24
C ALA A 33 -8.67 18.17 0.42
N THR A 34 -8.72 16.98 1.03
CA THR A 34 -9.10 15.72 0.38
C THR A 34 -9.98 14.90 1.34
N PRO A 35 -11.28 15.24 1.47
CA PRO A 35 -12.17 14.52 2.37
C PRO A 35 -12.38 13.08 1.87
N ARG A 36 -12.56 12.15 2.82
CA ARG A 36 -12.85 10.73 2.55
C ARG A 36 -14.30 10.40 2.93
N ASN A 37 -15.04 9.77 2.02
CA ASN A 37 -16.42 9.28 2.21
C ASN A 37 -16.48 7.76 2.25
N GLU A 38 -15.80 7.13 3.19
CA GLU A 38 -15.79 5.66 3.28
C GLU A 38 -16.26 5.18 4.64
N ILE A 39 -17.01 4.08 4.63
CA ILE A 39 -17.65 3.48 5.82
C ILE A 39 -16.65 3.18 6.95
N ASN A 40 -15.38 2.91 6.61
CA ASN A 40 -14.34 2.53 7.59
C ASN A 40 -13.41 3.68 8.02
N ARG A 41 -13.38 4.80 7.29
CA ARG A 41 -12.55 5.98 7.57
C ARG A 41 -13.27 7.23 7.06
N ASP A 42 -14.43 7.48 7.63
CA ASP A 42 -15.24 8.63 7.27
C ASP A 42 -14.67 9.88 7.93
N THR A 43 -14.24 10.84 7.11
CA THR A 43 -13.81 12.14 7.63
C THR A 43 -14.99 12.87 8.27
N TYR A 44 -16.20 12.67 7.75
CA TYR A 44 -17.41 13.36 8.19
C TYR A 44 -17.99 12.78 9.47
N GLY A 45 -17.98 11.45 9.61
CA GLY A 45 -18.41 10.75 10.82
C GLY A 45 -17.63 11.13 12.08
N ILE A 46 -16.42 11.66 11.96
CA ILE A 46 -15.64 12.21 13.11
C ILE A 46 -16.26 13.52 13.64
N PHE A 47 -16.91 14.31 12.79
CA PHE A 47 -17.49 15.62 13.11
C PHE A 47 -19.02 15.58 13.20
N ASP A 48 -19.62 14.39 13.31
CA ASP A 48 -21.07 14.17 13.26
C ASP A 48 -21.74 14.81 12.02
N LEU A 49 -21.00 14.86 10.90
CA LEU A 49 -21.50 15.38 9.62
C LEU A 49 -22.04 14.24 8.75
N GLU A 50 -23.04 14.57 7.92
CA GLU A 50 -23.49 13.68 6.85
C GLU A 50 -22.33 13.44 5.87
N ALA A 51 -22.09 12.17 5.53
CA ALA A 51 -21.02 11.78 4.62
C ALA A 51 -21.12 12.56 3.29
N GLY A 52 -20.03 13.24 2.93
CA GLY A 52 -19.94 14.03 1.70
C GLY A 52 -20.54 15.42 1.74
N VAL A 53 -21.00 15.88 2.91
CA VAL A 53 -21.62 17.19 3.07
C VAL A 53 -20.88 18.03 4.13
N PRO A 54 -19.83 18.78 3.73
CA PRO A 54 -19.08 19.64 4.64
C PRO A 54 -19.87 20.89 5.02
N THR A 55 -19.47 21.57 6.10
CA THR A 55 -20.03 22.86 6.50
C THR A 55 -19.69 23.97 5.49
N PHE A 56 -18.49 23.90 4.89
CA PHE A 56 -18.04 24.79 3.82
C PHE A 56 -17.09 24.03 2.90
N ALA A 57 -17.15 24.31 1.60
CA ALA A 57 -16.25 23.72 0.61
C ALA A 57 -15.71 24.81 -0.32
N TYR A 58 -14.38 24.84 -0.46
CA TYR A 58 -13.67 25.66 -1.44
C TYR A 58 -12.80 24.75 -2.31
N GLU A 59 -13.24 24.55 -3.55
CA GLU A 59 -12.70 23.53 -4.45
C GLU A 59 -11.47 24.03 -5.22
N LEU A 60 -10.61 23.11 -5.68
CA LEU A 60 -9.44 23.47 -6.50
C LEU A 60 -9.83 24.28 -7.75
N ASN A 61 -10.89 23.86 -8.45
CA ASN A 61 -11.36 24.58 -9.64
C ASN A 61 -11.87 25.99 -9.31
N ASN A 62 -12.47 26.20 -8.14
CA ASN A 62 -12.90 27.53 -7.70
C ASN A 62 -11.66 28.38 -7.35
N ALA A 63 -10.69 27.81 -6.64
CA ALA A 63 -9.44 28.49 -6.29
C ALA A 63 -8.62 28.89 -7.52
N ILE A 64 -8.64 28.08 -8.58
CA ILE A 64 -8.04 28.42 -9.88
C ILE A 64 -8.84 29.54 -10.57
N ALA A 65 -10.17 29.42 -10.63
CA ALA A 65 -11.03 30.44 -11.25
C ALA A 65 -10.92 31.82 -10.57
N ASP A 66 -10.71 31.83 -9.25
CA ASP A 66 -10.53 33.03 -8.44
C ASP A 66 -9.07 33.55 -8.45
N ASN A 67 -8.17 32.92 -9.22
CA ASN A 67 -6.73 33.23 -9.31
C ASN A 67 -5.94 33.11 -8.00
N TYR A 68 -6.37 32.24 -7.08
CA TYR A 68 -5.61 31.91 -5.87
C TYR A 68 -4.66 30.72 -6.05
N LEU A 69 -4.82 29.95 -7.13
CA LEU A 69 -3.97 28.81 -7.49
C LEU A 69 -3.75 28.76 -9.01
N VAL A 70 -2.62 28.18 -9.43
CA VAL A 70 -2.31 27.95 -10.85
C VAL A 70 -2.84 26.58 -11.32
N PRO A 71 -3.33 26.48 -12.57
CA PRO A 71 -3.76 25.23 -13.16
C PRO A 71 -2.58 24.29 -13.52
N PRO A 72 -2.76 22.97 -13.40
CA PRO A 72 -1.83 22.00 -13.96
C PRO A 72 -2.04 21.81 -15.47
N GLN A 73 -0.96 21.54 -16.20
CA GLN A 73 -0.98 21.05 -17.57
C GLN A 73 -0.30 19.68 -17.63
N GLY A 74 -1.03 18.66 -18.09
CA GLY A 74 -0.57 17.27 -18.12
C GLY A 74 0.17 16.95 -19.41
N ILE A 75 1.28 16.20 -19.29
CA ILE A 75 2.05 15.66 -20.41
C ILE A 75 2.04 14.14 -20.27
N LYS A 76 1.32 13.45 -21.15
CA LYS A 76 1.31 11.98 -21.20
C LYS A 76 2.54 11.49 -21.93
N VAL A 77 3.27 10.57 -21.30
CA VAL A 77 4.48 9.94 -21.86
C VAL A 77 4.26 8.43 -21.88
N PRO A 78 3.66 7.89 -22.95
CA PRO A 78 3.40 6.46 -23.03
C PRO A 78 4.69 5.70 -23.36
N PHE A 79 5.23 4.97 -22.39
CA PHE A 79 6.28 3.97 -22.63
C PHE A 79 5.67 2.64 -23.06
N LYS A 80 6.22 2.02 -24.11
CA LYS A 80 5.68 0.76 -24.66
C LYS A 80 5.75 -0.39 -23.66
N PHE A 81 6.86 -0.51 -22.90
CA PHE A 81 7.05 -1.60 -21.92
C PHE A 81 5.98 -1.64 -20.83
N LEU A 82 5.48 -0.47 -20.38
CA LEU A 82 4.46 -0.39 -19.34
C LEU A 82 3.10 -0.97 -19.80
N ARG A 83 2.77 -0.84 -21.09
CA ARG A 83 1.48 -1.28 -21.65
C ARG A 83 1.44 -2.75 -22.06
N GLN A 84 2.57 -3.33 -22.47
CA GLN A 84 2.61 -4.68 -23.04
C GLN A 84 3.37 -5.71 -22.18
N GLY A 85 4.12 -5.26 -21.17
CA GLY A 85 5.11 -6.10 -20.48
C GLY A 85 6.30 -6.42 -21.39
N ILE A 86 7.31 -7.10 -20.85
CA ILE A 86 8.45 -7.56 -21.67
C ILE A 86 8.04 -8.85 -22.36
N ASN A 87 7.98 -8.82 -23.69
CA ASN A 87 7.77 -10.00 -24.50
C ASN A 87 9.12 -10.48 -25.01
N TYR A 88 9.59 -11.62 -24.49
CA TYR A 88 10.89 -12.20 -24.84
C TYR A 88 11.08 -12.41 -26.36
N ASN A 89 9.98 -12.64 -27.10
CA ASN A 89 10.01 -12.80 -28.57
C ASN A 89 10.22 -11.49 -29.34
N GLN A 90 10.16 -10.33 -28.68
CA GLN A 90 10.32 -9.00 -29.28
C GLN A 90 11.68 -8.35 -28.92
N LEU A 91 12.49 -9.01 -28.09
CA LEU A 91 13.84 -8.56 -27.75
C LEU A 91 14.82 -8.97 -28.86
N SER A 92 15.84 -8.14 -29.10
CA SER A 92 16.96 -8.49 -29.99
C SER A 92 17.78 -9.67 -29.44
N GLU A 93 18.61 -10.32 -30.26
CA GLU A 93 19.41 -11.47 -29.83
C GLU A 93 20.35 -11.14 -28.65
N ALA A 94 20.97 -9.95 -28.66
CA ALA A 94 21.83 -9.48 -27.56
C ALA A 94 21.04 -9.20 -26.28
N GLU A 95 19.82 -8.65 -26.39
CA GLU A 95 18.94 -8.41 -25.26
C GLU A 95 18.34 -9.71 -24.70
N ARG A 96 18.11 -10.72 -25.54
CA ARG A 96 17.69 -12.04 -25.11
C ARG A 96 18.79 -12.73 -24.32
N GLU A 97 20.04 -12.58 -24.73
CA GLU A 97 21.20 -13.11 -24.01
C GLU A 97 21.36 -12.44 -22.63
N GLU A 98 21.24 -11.10 -22.55
CA GLU A 98 21.25 -10.37 -21.27
C GLU A 98 20.01 -10.69 -20.40
N TYR A 99 18.84 -10.90 -21.01
CA TYR A 99 17.62 -11.33 -20.34
C TYR A 99 17.79 -12.74 -19.75
N GLU A 100 18.43 -13.64 -20.50
CA GLU A 100 18.72 -14.99 -20.02
C GLU A 100 19.79 -14.99 -18.93
N GLU A 101 20.86 -14.22 -19.04
CA GLU A 101 21.90 -14.14 -18.03
C GLU A 101 21.38 -13.60 -16.68
N LYS A 102 20.53 -12.55 -16.73
CA LYS A 102 20.09 -11.86 -15.51
C LYS A 102 18.81 -12.41 -14.89
N PHE A 103 18.00 -13.18 -15.62
CA PHE A 103 16.69 -13.66 -15.17
C PHE A 103 16.52 -15.18 -15.23
N ARG A 104 17.52 -15.93 -15.73
CA ARG A 104 17.55 -17.39 -15.59
C ARG A 104 17.76 -17.74 -14.12
N ASP A 105 16.83 -18.53 -13.60
CA ASP A 105 16.95 -19.09 -12.27
C ASP A 105 18.10 -20.12 -12.26
N GLU A 106 19.14 -19.91 -11.45
CA GLU A 106 20.34 -20.75 -11.41
C GLU A 106 20.07 -22.18 -10.90
N GLU A 107 18.97 -22.39 -10.16
CA GLU A 107 18.57 -23.69 -9.62
C GLU A 107 17.61 -24.46 -10.54
N THR A 108 16.69 -23.77 -11.23
CA THR A 108 15.63 -24.40 -12.03
C THR A 108 15.78 -24.22 -13.54
N GLY A 109 16.60 -23.26 -13.98
CA GLY A 109 16.84 -22.97 -15.39
C GLY A 109 15.65 -22.36 -16.15
N GLU A 110 14.55 -22.04 -15.46
CA GLU A 110 13.31 -21.53 -16.05
C GLU A 110 13.34 -20.00 -16.26
N LEU A 111 12.67 -19.55 -17.33
CA LEU A 111 12.50 -18.14 -17.69
C LEU A 111 11.03 -17.73 -17.47
N PRO A 112 10.74 -16.64 -16.75
CA PRO A 112 9.35 -16.22 -16.54
C PRO A 112 8.72 -15.68 -17.84
N ASP A 113 7.65 -16.33 -18.32
CA ASP A 113 6.98 -15.98 -19.59
C ASP A 113 6.25 -14.63 -19.58
N LYS A 114 5.66 -14.22 -18.45
CA LYS A 114 5.02 -12.90 -18.27
C LYS A 114 5.04 -12.47 -16.81
N VAL A 115 5.57 -11.27 -16.56
CA VAL A 115 5.83 -10.79 -15.20
C VAL A 115 5.07 -9.50 -14.92
N ASN A 116 3.79 -9.55 -14.56
CA ASN A 116 2.97 -8.32 -14.49
C ASN A 116 3.42 -7.33 -13.37
N ALA A 117 3.87 -7.83 -12.21
CA ALA A 117 4.33 -6.97 -11.10
C ALA A 117 5.85 -6.71 -11.09
N ALA A 118 6.65 -7.71 -11.50
CA ALA A 118 8.10 -7.55 -11.61
C ALA A 118 8.54 -6.94 -12.96
N ALA A 119 7.71 -6.89 -14.02
CA ALA A 119 7.99 -6.07 -15.21
C ALA A 119 7.91 -4.58 -14.88
N ILE A 120 6.99 -4.14 -14.00
CA ILE A 120 6.97 -2.74 -13.54
C ILE A 120 8.25 -2.42 -12.75
N ASN A 121 8.71 -3.32 -11.89
CA ASN A 121 10.00 -3.14 -11.20
C ASN A 121 11.16 -3.08 -12.21
N LYS A 122 11.23 -4.05 -13.13
CA LYS A 122 12.26 -4.12 -14.18
C LYS A 122 12.29 -2.87 -15.06
N TRP A 123 11.13 -2.33 -15.40
CA TRP A 123 10.99 -1.09 -16.15
C TRP A 123 11.46 0.15 -15.38
N LEU A 124 11.09 0.27 -14.09
CA LEU A 124 11.56 1.37 -13.24
C LEU A 124 13.11 1.37 -13.07
N PHE A 125 13.73 0.18 -13.12
CA PHE A 125 15.18 0.02 -13.06
C PHE A 125 15.84 -0.15 -14.46
N ASN A 126 15.14 0.22 -15.54
CA ASN A 126 15.69 0.22 -16.89
C ASN A 126 16.42 1.55 -17.18
N SER A 127 17.71 1.48 -17.48
CA SER A 127 18.55 2.68 -17.66
C SER A 127 18.04 3.56 -18.80
N ASN A 128 17.76 2.96 -19.96
CA ASN A 128 17.25 3.66 -21.14
C ASN A 128 15.93 4.41 -20.88
N THR A 129 14.97 3.78 -20.19
CA THR A 129 13.71 4.43 -19.80
C THR A 129 13.94 5.65 -18.90
N VAL A 130 14.79 5.51 -17.88
CA VAL A 130 15.11 6.62 -16.96
C VAL A 130 15.81 7.75 -17.71
N ASP A 131 16.75 7.42 -18.61
CA ASP A 131 17.45 8.42 -19.42
C ASP A 131 16.49 9.21 -20.32
N GLN A 132 15.59 8.52 -21.04
CA GLN A 132 14.58 9.17 -21.87
C GLN A 132 13.62 10.06 -21.06
N ALA A 133 13.23 9.61 -19.86
CA ALA A 133 12.39 10.40 -18.98
C ALA A 133 13.10 11.69 -18.50
N LEU A 134 14.39 11.59 -18.18
CA LEU A 134 15.21 12.74 -17.77
C LEU A 134 15.51 13.69 -18.94
N GLU A 135 15.77 13.15 -20.13
CA GLU A 135 15.93 13.92 -21.37
C GLU A 135 14.66 14.73 -21.66
N LEU A 136 13.49 14.07 -21.66
CA LEU A 136 12.21 14.73 -21.87
C LEU A 136 11.97 15.85 -20.86
N LEU A 137 12.26 15.62 -19.57
CA LEU A 137 12.14 16.63 -18.53
C LEU A 137 13.04 17.85 -18.81
N MET A 138 14.29 17.62 -19.22
CA MET A 138 15.25 18.70 -19.47
C MET A 138 14.94 19.49 -20.75
N GLU A 139 14.32 18.85 -21.74
CA GLU A 139 13.88 19.50 -22.98
C GLU A 139 12.57 20.26 -22.84
N LYS A 140 11.56 19.64 -22.22
CA LYS A 140 10.16 20.13 -22.20
C LYS A 140 9.73 20.73 -20.85
N GLY A 141 10.49 20.51 -19.79
CA GLY A 141 10.18 21.09 -18.48
C GLY A 141 10.17 22.61 -18.53
N LEU A 142 9.33 23.23 -17.70
CA LEU A 142 9.32 24.69 -17.54
C LEU A 142 10.67 25.15 -16.99
N LYS A 143 11.19 26.21 -17.60
CA LYS A 143 12.49 26.80 -17.33
C LYS A 143 12.32 28.24 -16.83
N ILE A 144 13.22 28.67 -15.99
CA ILE A 144 13.35 30.03 -15.46
C ILE A 144 14.56 30.72 -16.10
N GLU A 145 14.79 31.98 -15.73
CA GLU A 145 15.95 32.76 -16.21
C GLU A 145 15.99 32.84 -17.75
N GLY A 146 14.85 33.14 -18.38
CA GLY A 146 14.76 33.28 -19.84
C GLY A 146 14.88 31.95 -20.61
N GLY A 147 14.82 30.81 -19.92
CA GLY A 147 14.90 29.48 -20.53
C GLY A 147 16.24 28.77 -20.32
N ASP A 148 17.19 29.40 -19.62
CA ASP A 148 18.53 28.84 -19.43
C ASP A 148 18.60 27.79 -18.32
N ARG A 149 17.73 27.88 -17.30
CA ARG A 149 17.75 26.98 -16.14
C ARG A 149 16.40 26.27 -15.95
N LEU A 150 16.43 24.96 -15.68
CA LEU A 150 15.21 24.21 -15.32
C LEU A 150 14.61 24.79 -14.04
N GLY A 151 13.29 24.97 -14.02
CA GLY A 151 12.59 25.35 -12.79
C GLY A 151 12.55 24.20 -11.76
N LYS A 152 12.21 24.53 -10.52
CA LYS A 152 12.16 23.54 -9.43
C LYS A 152 11.23 22.38 -9.79
N THR A 153 11.76 21.16 -9.64
CA THR A 153 11.13 19.94 -10.13
C THR A 153 11.06 18.89 -9.03
N ILE A 154 9.92 18.21 -8.90
CA ILE A 154 9.76 17.06 -8.01
C ILE A 154 9.53 15.79 -8.84
N ILE A 155 10.37 14.77 -8.63
CA ILE A 155 10.20 13.44 -9.22
C ILE A 155 9.71 12.48 -8.14
N PHE A 156 8.55 11.87 -8.35
CA PHE A 156 7.95 10.93 -7.42
C PHE A 156 8.35 9.50 -7.78
N ALA A 157 9.31 8.95 -7.02
CA ALA A 157 9.84 7.61 -7.20
C ALA A 157 9.08 6.56 -6.38
N ARG A 158 9.10 5.31 -6.84
CA ARG A 158 8.43 4.17 -6.18
C ARG A 158 9.00 3.83 -4.81
N ASN A 159 10.32 3.77 -4.68
CA ASN A 159 11.04 3.40 -3.46
C ASN A 159 12.43 4.06 -3.44
N HIS A 160 13.14 3.95 -2.32
CA HIS A 160 14.44 4.58 -2.13
C HIS A 160 15.45 4.19 -3.21
N SER A 161 15.60 2.88 -3.48
CA SER A 161 16.52 2.38 -4.51
C SER A 161 16.22 2.92 -5.90
N HIS A 162 14.93 3.10 -6.25
CA HIS A 162 14.55 3.72 -7.51
C HIS A 162 14.90 5.22 -7.54
N ALA A 163 14.72 5.92 -6.42
CA ALA A 163 15.11 7.33 -6.32
C ALA A 163 16.63 7.50 -6.51
N GLU A 164 17.43 6.66 -5.85
CA GLU A 164 18.89 6.63 -6.03
C GLU A 164 19.27 6.32 -7.47
N PHE A 165 18.60 5.35 -8.10
CA PHE A 165 18.86 4.98 -9.49
C PHE A 165 18.58 6.14 -10.46
N ILE A 166 17.49 6.89 -10.26
CA ILE A 166 17.19 8.10 -11.06
C ILE A 166 18.31 9.14 -10.91
N VAL A 167 18.75 9.43 -9.68
CA VAL A 167 19.83 10.39 -9.43
C VAL A 167 21.15 9.92 -10.05
N GLN A 168 21.47 8.62 -9.95
CA GLN A 168 22.66 8.03 -10.57
C GLN A 168 22.65 8.19 -12.09
N ARG A 169 21.51 7.93 -12.75
CA ARG A 169 21.35 8.12 -14.20
C ARG A 169 21.45 9.60 -14.58
N PHE A 170 20.86 10.49 -13.79
CA PHE A 170 21.00 11.95 -13.99
C PHE A 170 22.47 12.38 -13.92
N ASP A 171 23.18 11.99 -12.85
CA ASP A 171 24.60 12.31 -12.64
C ASP A 171 25.50 11.74 -13.74
N HIS A 172 25.12 10.62 -14.35
CA HIS A 172 25.82 10.02 -15.47
C HIS A 172 25.68 10.86 -16.74
N ASN A 173 24.46 11.32 -17.06
CA ASN A 173 24.17 12.11 -18.26
C ASN A 173 24.60 13.58 -18.11
N TYR A 174 24.66 14.10 -16.89
CA TYR A 174 25.04 15.48 -16.58
C TYR A 174 26.20 15.57 -15.56
N PRO A 175 27.43 15.15 -15.92
CA PRO A 175 28.55 15.07 -14.97
C PRO A 175 28.92 16.39 -14.27
N HIS A 176 28.66 17.53 -14.93
CA HIS A 176 28.93 18.87 -14.37
C HIS A 176 27.98 19.25 -13.24
N HIS A 177 26.80 18.62 -13.17
CA HIS A 177 25.75 18.85 -12.18
C HIS A 177 25.74 17.80 -11.06
N LYS A 178 26.69 16.86 -11.12
CA LYS A 178 26.74 15.65 -10.31
C LYS A 178 26.64 15.93 -8.81
N GLY A 179 25.69 15.25 -8.17
CA GLY A 179 25.51 15.27 -6.71
C GLY A 179 25.04 16.61 -6.13
N LYS A 180 24.62 17.56 -6.97
CA LYS A 180 24.07 18.86 -6.53
C LYS A 180 22.70 19.11 -7.12
N PHE A 181 22.56 18.98 -8.43
CA PHE A 181 21.36 19.41 -9.14
C PHE A 181 20.15 18.50 -8.92
N ALA A 182 20.37 17.18 -8.91
CA ALA A 182 19.38 16.18 -8.56
C ALA A 182 19.79 15.49 -7.26
N GLN A 183 18.90 15.45 -6.27
CA GLN A 183 19.15 14.74 -5.02
C GLN A 183 17.92 13.99 -4.49
N VAL A 184 18.19 12.91 -3.77
CA VAL A 184 17.16 12.12 -3.09
C VAL A 184 16.78 12.79 -1.77
N ILE A 185 15.50 13.13 -1.63
CA ILE A 185 14.91 13.68 -0.40
C ILE A 185 13.83 12.70 0.06
N ASP A 186 14.20 11.83 0.99
CA ASP A 186 13.30 10.87 1.61
C ASP A 186 13.67 10.59 3.07
N SER A 187 12.89 9.73 3.74
CA SER A 187 13.08 9.41 5.16
C SER A 187 14.36 8.64 5.49
N HIS A 188 15.07 8.10 4.50
CA HIS A 188 16.34 7.38 4.72
C HIS A 188 17.52 8.34 4.84
N ASN A 189 17.39 9.56 4.31
CA ASN A 189 18.44 10.56 4.35
C ASN A 189 18.39 11.38 5.66
N SER A 190 19.43 11.28 6.49
CA SER A 190 19.54 12.03 7.74
C SER A 190 19.56 13.55 7.55
N TYR A 191 19.88 14.04 6.35
CA TYR A 191 19.92 15.45 5.98
C TYR A 191 18.69 15.90 5.17
N ALA A 192 17.66 15.06 5.04
CA ALA A 192 16.50 15.33 4.19
C ALA A 192 15.82 16.68 4.50
N GLN A 193 15.74 17.08 5.77
CA GLN A 193 15.16 18.37 6.13
C GLN A 193 16.01 19.54 5.64
N SER A 194 17.33 19.49 5.79
CA SER A 194 18.23 20.54 5.30
C SER A 194 18.18 20.64 3.77
N LEU A 195 18.13 19.50 3.08
CA LEU A 195 18.00 19.46 1.62
C LEU A 195 16.66 19.99 1.15
N LEU A 196 15.60 19.75 1.92
CA LEU A 196 14.29 20.30 1.65
C LEU A 196 14.28 21.82 1.84
N ASP A 197 14.91 22.33 2.89
CA ASP A 197 15.04 23.76 3.15
C ASP A 197 15.82 24.43 2.00
N ASP A 198 16.93 23.84 1.56
CA ASP A 198 17.68 24.34 0.41
C ASP A 198 16.89 24.21 -0.91
N PHE A 199 16.14 23.12 -1.11
CA PHE A 199 15.27 22.94 -2.28
C PHE A 199 14.18 24.02 -2.34
N SER A 200 13.65 24.44 -1.18
CA SER A 200 12.61 25.46 -1.07
C SER A 200 13.06 26.87 -1.46
N GLU A 201 14.37 27.11 -1.53
CA GLU A 201 14.92 28.39 -1.98
C GLU A 201 15.19 28.36 -3.49
N LEU A 202 14.66 29.35 -4.23
CA LEU A 202 14.76 29.46 -5.69
C LEU A 202 16.20 29.37 -6.25
N ASN A 203 17.15 29.99 -5.55
CA ASN A 203 18.54 30.14 -6.01
C ASN A 203 19.51 29.08 -5.45
N LYS A 204 19.00 28.15 -4.65
CA LYS A 204 19.79 27.05 -4.08
C LYS A 204 19.55 25.74 -4.82
N GLU A 205 20.50 24.84 -4.70
CA GLU A 205 20.39 23.45 -5.12
C GLU A 205 19.86 22.59 -3.96
N PRO A 206 19.14 21.49 -4.23
CA PRO A 206 18.89 20.90 -5.55
C PRO A 206 17.80 21.63 -6.37
N THR A 207 17.85 21.46 -7.68
CA THR A 207 16.80 21.88 -8.62
C THR A 207 15.78 20.76 -8.87
N ILE A 208 16.24 19.50 -8.84
CA ILE A 208 15.42 18.29 -8.93
C ILE A 208 15.43 17.56 -7.57
N ALA A 209 14.28 17.48 -6.93
CA ALA A 209 14.08 16.66 -5.74
C ALA A 209 13.44 15.32 -6.12
N VAL A 210 14.15 14.22 -5.92
CA VAL A 210 13.62 12.87 -6.12
C VAL A 210 13.13 12.34 -4.77
N SER A 211 11.83 12.10 -4.64
CA SER A 211 11.21 11.78 -3.34
C SER A 211 10.40 10.50 -3.36
N VAL A 212 10.39 9.85 -2.19
CA VAL A 212 9.56 8.69 -1.87
C VAL A 212 8.68 9.04 -0.68
N ASP A 213 7.39 9.31 -0.94
CA ASP A 213 6.33 9.64 0.02
C ASP A 213 6.54 10.93 0.88
N MET A 214 7.78 11.39 1.11
CA MET A 214 8.09 12.54 1.97
C MET A 214 7.56 13.86 1.42
N LEU A 215 7.71 14.09 0.11
CA LEU A 215 7.20 15.30 -0.56
C LEU A 215 5.74 15.16 -1.04
N ASP A 216 5.07 14.02 -0.78
CA ASP A 216 3.68 13.82 -1.18
C ASP A 216 2.75 14.73 -0.35
N THR A 217 3.09 14.99 0.93
CA THR A 217 2.30 15.84 1.85
C THR A 217 3.14 16.84 2.65
N GLY A 218 2.56 18.00 2.96
CA GLY A 218 3.12 18.94 3.96
C GLY A 218 4.24 19.89 3.51
N VAL A 219 4.77 19.74 2.29
CA VAL A 219 5.81 20.62 1.74
C VAL A 219 5.21 21.75 0.90
N ASP A 220 5.63 22.99 1.17
CA ASP A 220 5.17 24.19 0.46
C ASP A 220 6.36 24.88 -0.22
N VAL A 221 6.50 24.65 -1.53
CA VAL A 221 7.54 25.27 -2.37
C VAL A 221 6.86 25.91 -3.59
N PRO A 222 6.48 27.20 -3.51
CA PRO A 222 5.76 27.91 -4.57
C PRO A 222 6.44 27.87 -5.94
N GLU A 223 7.77 27.79 -5.95
CA GLU A 223 8.64 27.81 -7.12
C GLU A 223 8.57 26.52 -7.96
N VAL A 224 7.94 25.45 -7.45
CA VAL A 224 7.82 24.17 -8.17
C VAL A 224 6.93 24.34 -9.40
N VAL A 225 7.53 24.11 -10.57
CA VAL A 225 6.87 24.25 -11.88
C VAL A 225 6.78 22.94 -12.66
N ASN A 226 7.49 21.90 -12.23
CA ASN A 226 7.46 20.58 -12.88
C ASN A 226 7.24 19.47 -11.85
N LEU A 227 6.30 18.58 -12.11
CA LEU A 227 6.08 17.35 -11.36
C LEU A 227 6.24 16.15 -12.29
N VAL A 228 6.96 15.11 -11.87
CA VAL A 228 7.18 13.90 -12.66
C VAL A 228 6.66 12.69 -11.90
N PHE A 229 5.62 12.05 -12.43
CA PHE A 229 5.02 10.85 -11.84
C PHE A 229 5.74 9.61 -12.38
N PHE A 230 6.81 9.21 -11.69
CA PHE A 230 7.62 8.02 -11.98
C PHE A 230 7.28 6.85 -11.06
N LYS A 231 6.00 6.75 -10.67
CA LYS A 231 5.42 5.63 -9.92
C LYS A 231 3.93 5.49 -10.29
N PRO A 232 3.37 4.28 -10.26
CA PRO A 232 1.92 4.09 -10.31
C PRO A 232 1.27 4.58 -9.01
N ILE A 233 0.18 5.33 -9.13
CA ILE A 233 -0.58 5.92 -8.03
C ILE A 233 -1.99 5.33 -8.06
N TYR A 234 -2.39 4.70 -6.96
CA TYR A 234 -3.70 4.03 -6.86
C TYR A 234 -4.72 4.79 -6.03
N SER A 235 -4.29 5.73 -5.19
CA SER A 235 -5.16 6.53 -4.33
C SER A 235 -5.35 7.92 -4.92
N ARG A 236 -6.60 8.34 -5.14
CA ARG A 236 -6.88 9.68 -5.65
C ARG A 236 -6.55 10.77 -4.65
N VAL A 237 -6.65 10.47 -3.35
CA VAL A 237 -6.18 11.36 -2.28
C VAL A 237 -4.69 11.68 -2.48
N LYS A 238 -3.85 10.65 -2.64
CA LYS A 238 -2.41 10.85 -2.89
C LYS A 238 -2.17 11.57 -4.21
N PHE A 239 -2.88 11.19 -5.27
CA PHE A 239 -2.78 11.85 -6.58
C PHE A 239 -3.06 13.36 -6.50
N ASN A 240 -4.18 13.76 -5.85
CA ASN A 240 -4.54 15.15 -5.66
C ASN A 240 -3.55 15.89 -4.74
N GLN A 241 -3.02 15.23 -3.71
CA GLN A 241 -1.98 15.79 -2.83
C GLN A 241 -0.66 16.06 -3.56
N MET A 242 -0.27 15.15 -4.46
CA MET A 242 0.92 15.31 -5.30
C MET A 242 0.75 16.46 -6.31
N ILE A 243 -0.42 16.55 -6.98
CA ILE A 243 -0.75 17.69 -7.86
C ILE A 243 -0.68 19.01 -7.10
N GLY A 244 -1.16 19.03 -5.86
CA GLY A 244 -1.16 20.22 -4.99
C GLY A 244 0.24 20.81 -4.73
N ARG A 245 1.33 20.10 -5.03
CA ARG A 245 2.69 20.63 -4.90
C ARG A 245 3.02 21.70 -5.94
N GLY A 246 2.32 21.73 -7.07
CA GLY A 246 2.56 22.71 -8.13
C GLY A 246 1.58 23.89 -8.16
N THR A 247 0.47 23.84 -7.40
CA THR A 247 -0.66 24.76 -7.58
C THR A 247 -0.46 26.16 -6.99
N ARG A 248 0.60 26.38 -6.20
CA ARG A 248 0.88 27.67 -5.57
C ARG A 248 1.26 28.74 -6.59
N LEU A 249 0.80 29.97 -6.34
CA LEU A 249 1.22 31.17 -7.07
C LEU A 249 2.67 31.51 -6.75
N CYS A 250 3.41 32.00 -7.74
CA CYS A 250 4.77 32.52 -7.55
C CYS A 250 4.96 33.73 -8.47
N PRO A 251 4.89 34.96 -7.94
CA PRO A 251 5.12 36.16 -8.74
C PRO A 251 6.54 36.23 -9.27
N GLU A 252 6.71 36.83 -10.45
CA GLU A 252 8.00 37.09 -11.12
C GLU A 252 8.93 35.86 -11.27
N LEU A 253 8.39 34.64 -11.23
CA LEU A 253 9.18 33.41 -11.28
C LEU A 253 9.96 33.26 -12.59
N PHE A 254 9.36 33.68 -13.71
CA PHE A 254 9.97 33.55 -15.03
C PHE A 254 10.75 34.80 -15.46
N GLY A 255 10.57 35.92 -14.74
CA GLY A 255 11.19 37.21 -15.02
C GLY A 255 10.36 38.37 -14.51
N VAL A 256 10.85 39.59 -14.75
CA VAL A 256 10.14 40.83 -14.38
C VAL A 256 8.76 40.86 -15.03
N GLU A 257 7.71 41.00 -14.22
CA GLU A 257 6.29 40.95 -14.63
C GLU A 257 5.85 39.62 -15.29
N GLN A 258 6.59 38.52 -15.06
CA GLN A 258 6.25 37.19 -15.57
C GLN A 258 6.02 36.23 -14.40
N ASP A 259 4.78 36.20 -13.94
CA ASP A 259 4.32 35.33 -12.87
C ASP A 259 4.18 33.89 -13.34
N LYS A 260 4.20 32.97 -12.39
CA LYS A 260 3.79 31.59 -12.62
C LYS A 260 2.30 31.54 -12.96
N ASP A 261 1.98 31.12 -14.19
CA ASP A 261 0.62 30.97 -14.70
C ASP A 261 0.16 29.51 -14.79
N LYS A 262 1.10 28.57 -14.84
CA LYS A 262 0.85 27.12 -14.91
C LYS A 262 2.04 26.31 -14.38
N PHE A 263 1.84 25.00 -14.28
CA PHE A 263 2.90 24.03 -14.01
C PHE A 263 2.67 22.73 -14.79
N PHE A 264 3.74 21.99 -15.07
CA PHE A 264 3.68 20.75 -15.84
C PHE A 264 3.66 19.51 -14.97
N ILE A 265 2.89 18.51 -15.40
CA ILE A 265 2.87 17.17 -14.80
C ILE A 265 3.19 16.14 -15.88
N PHE A 266 4.38 15.56 -15.80
CA PHE A 266 4.81 14.46 -16.67
C PHE A 266 4.32 13.14 -16.10
N ASP A 267 3.41 12.47 -16.80
CA ASP A 267 2.88 11.17 -16.39
C ASP A 267 3.53 10.04 -17.19
N LEU A 268 4.50 9.37 -16.55
CA LEU A 268 5.27 8.27 -17.14
C LEU A 268 4.61 6.90 -16.89
N CYS A 269 3.69 6.83 -15.93
CA CYS A 269 3.08 5.58 -15.46
C CYS A 269 1.59 5.44 -15.82
N SER A 270 1.08 6.22 -16.77
CA SER A 270 -0.33 6.22 -17.20
C SER A 270 -1.34 6.43 -16.05
N ASN A 271 -0.97 7.22 -15.04
CA ASN A 271 -1.84 7.57 -13.93
C ASN A 271 -3.07 8.36 -14.38
N PHE A 272 -2.94 9.23 -15.39
CA PHE A 272 -4.06 9.99 -15.93
C PHE A 272 -5.12 9.05 -16.53
N ASP A 273 -4.70 8.06 -17.32
CA ASP A 273 -5.62 7.07 -17.89
C ASP A 273 -6.33 6.26 -16.79
N TYR A 274 -5.63 5.93 -15.69
CA TYR A 274 -6.21 5.25 -14.54
C TYR A 274 -7.29 6.09 -13.84
N PHE A 275 -7.00 7.37 -13.55
CA PHE A 275 -7.92 8.26 -12.83
C PHE A 275 -9.00 8.90 -13.72
N SER A 276 -8.86 8.86 -15.04
CA SER A 276 -9.94 9.22 -15.99
C SER A 276 -11.02 8.14 -16.07
N GLN A 277 -10.72 6.90 -15.71
CA GLN A 277 -11.71 5.82 -15.64
C GLN A 277 -12.49 5.95 -14.33
N ASN A 278 -13.83 5.93 -14.39
CA ASN A 278 -14.72 5.92 -13.20
C ASN A 278 -14.67 4.57 -12.47
N LEU A 279 -13.48 4.12 -12.08
CA LEU A 279 -13.28 2.93 -11.27
C LEU A 279 -13.55 3.28 -9.81
N LYS A 280 -14.32 2.45 -9.10
CA LYS A 280 -14.44 2.56 -7.64
C LYS A 280 -13.06 2.31 -7.03
N GLU A 281 -12.49 3.31 -6.37
CA GLU A 281 -11.23 3.17 -5.64
C GLU A 281 -11.37 2.02 -4.63
N SER A 282 -10.55 0.98 -4.79
CA SER A 282 -10.31 0.02 -3.71
C SER A 282 -9.05 0.48 -2.99
N GLU A 283 -9.19 1.16 -1.85
CA GLU A 283 -8.02 1.38 -1.00
C GLU A 283 -7.38 0.02 -0.67
N PRO A 284 -6.03 -0.06 -0.64
CA PRO A 284 -5.37 -1.23 -0.11
C PRO A 284 -5.81 -1.39 1.34
N LYS A 285 -6.70 -2.37 1.59
CA LYS A 285 -7.00 -2.81 2.95
C LYS A 285 -5.66 -3.09 3.61
N LEU A 286 -5.36 -2.39 4.72
CA LEU A 286 -4.16 -2.67 5.51
C LEU A 286 -4.13 -4.18 5.72
N PRO A 287 -3.06 -4.87 5.29
CA PRO A 287 -3.04 -6.32 5.35
C PRO A 287 -3.18 -6.72 6.82
N GLU A 288 -4.16 -7.59 7.10
CA GLU A 288 -4.33 -8.15 8.44
C GLU A 288 -3.00 -8.76 8.89
N SER A 289 -2.62 -8.53 10.16
CA SER A 289 -1.43 -9.17 10.70
C SER A 289 -1.55 -10.70 10.58
N LEU A 290 -0.42 -11.41 10.45
CA LEU A 290 -0.44 -12.88 10.40
C LEU A 290 -1.16 -13.48 11.61
N THR A 291 -1.00 -12.87 12.79
CA THR A 291 -1.69 -13.28 14.01
C THR A 291 -3.22 -13.14 13.89
N ALA A 292 -3.70 -12.03 13.32
CA ALA A 292 -5.13 -11.80 13.07
C ALA A 292 -5.67 -12.78 12.02
N GLN A 293 -4.94 -12.99 10.92
CA GLN A 293 -5.31 -13.96 9.89
C GLN A 293 -5.42 -15.38 10.45
N ILE A 294 -4.47 -15.80 11.30
CA ILE A 294 -4.51 -17.11 11.97
C ILE A 294 -5.71 -17.23 12.91
N PHE A 295 -5.99 -16.19 13.71
CA PHE A 295 -7.15 -16.17 14.59
C PHE A 295 -8.46 -16.32 13.79
N ASN A 296 -8.63 -15.52 12.75
CA ASN A 296 -9.79 -15.57 11.86
C ASN A 296 -9.92 -16.93 11.15
N ALA A 297 -8.79 -17.51 10.71
CA ALA A 297 -8.78 -18.83 10.08
C ALA A 297 -9.18 -19.94 11.07
N ARG A 298 -8.71 -19.89 12.33
CA ARG A 298 -9.12 -20.84 13.39
C ARG A 298 -10.61 -20.73 13.69
N PHE A 299 -11.15 -19.51 13.78
CA PHE A 299 -12.57 -19.27 14.00
C PHE A 299 -13.42 -19.85 12.85
N LYS A 300 -13.06 -19.52 11.60
CA LYS A 300 -13.74 -20.06 10.40
C LYS A 300 -13.63 -21.58 10.31
N LEU A 301 -12.51 -22.15 10.74
CA LEU A 301 -12.32 -23.61 10.76
C LEU A 301 -13.22 -24.28 11.79
N ASN A 302 -13.34 -23.70 12.99
CA ASN A 302 -14.29 -24.15 13.99
C ASN A 302 -15.73 -24.15 13.45
N GLU A 303 -16.18 -23.06 12.81
CA GLU A 303 -17.51 -23.01 12.19
C GLU A 303 -17.70 -24.09 11.12
N ALA A 304 -16.67 -24.35 10.30
CA ALA A 304 -16.72 -25.39 9.27
C ALA A 304 -16.79 -26.80 9.88
N ILE A 305 -16.06 -27.07 10.96
CA ILE A 305 -16.10 -28.34 11.68
C ILE A 305 -17.51 -28.58 12.24
N ILE A 306 -18.10 -27.57 12.89
CA ILE A 306 -19.47 -27.66 13.42
C ILE A 306 -20.47 -27.99 12.31
N LYS A 307 -20.37 -27.32 11.17
CA LYS A 307 -21.25 -27.58 10.00
C LYS A 307 -21.07 -28.98 9.43
N SER A 308 -19.87 -29.55 9.51
CA SER A 308 -19.61 -30.92 9.04
C SER A 308 -20.27 -31.98 9.91
N ASN A 309 -20.59 -31.66 11.18
CA ASN A 309 -21.19 -32.57 12.17
C ASN A 309 -20.49 -33.93 12.27
N ASN A 310 -19.16 -33.95 12.09
CA ASN A 310 -18.34 -35.16 12.18
C ASN A 310 -17.60 -35.22 13.55
N PRO A 311 -17.88 -36.22 14.40
CA PRO A 311 -17.22 -36.40 15.70
C PRO A 311 -15.70 -36.55 15.64
N ASP A 312 -15.15 -37.03 14.51
CA ASP A 312 -13.70 -37.23 14.34
C ASP A 312 -12.89 -35.92 14.48
N TYR A 313 -13.57 -34.78 14.40
CA TYR A 313 -12.98 -33.45 14.50
C TYR A 313 -13.16 -32.79 15.87
N ASP A 314 -13.77 -33.46 16.86
CA ASP A 314 -14.01 -32.88 18.18
C ASP A 314 -12.70 -32.49 18.88
N GLN A 315 -11.67 -33.34 18.82
CA GLN A 315 -10.36 -33.04 19.40
C GLN A 315 -9.69 -31.84 18.71
N LEU A 316 -9.81 -31.75 17.38
CA LEU A 316 -9.29 -30.62 16.61
C LEU A 316 -10.03 -29.34 17.03
N ARG A 317 -11.37 -29.40 17.12
CA ARG A 317 -12.24 -28.29 17.54
C ARG A 317 -11.84 -27.76 18.91
N ASP A 318 -11.70 -28.64 19.90
CA ASP A 318 -11.34 -28.24 21.26
C ASP A 318 -9.97 -27.55 21.29
N SER A 319 -9.00 -28.05 20.53
CA SER A 319 -7.68 -27.39 20.43
C SER A 319 -7.75 -26.00 19.77
N LEU A 320 -8.65 -25.79 18.80
CA LEU A 320 -8.84 -24.51 18.14
C LEU A 320 -9.46 -23.50 19.11
N LEU A 321 -10.49 -23.91 19.85
CA LEU A 321 -11.15 -23.09 20.86
C LEU A 321 -10.20 -22.74 22.00
N ASP A 322 -9.35 -23.67 22.46
CA ASP A 322 -8.32 -23.39 23.47
C ASP A 322 -7.33 -22.32 23.00
N LYS A 323 -6.89 -22.40 21.73
CA LYS A 323 -5.98 -21.40 21.14
C LYS A 323 -6.65 -20.03 20.94
N LEU A 324 -7.94 -19.99 20.61
CA LEU A 324 -8.72 -18.75 20.51
C LEU A 324 -8.90 -18.10 21.89
N HIS A 325 -9.23 -18.92 22.90
CA HIS A 325 -9.33 -18.51 24.30
C HIS A 325 -8.02 -17.96 24.84
N GLN A 326 -6.89 -18.66 24.62
CA GLN A 326 -5.56 -18.21 25.05
C GLN A 326 -5.18 -16.86 24.44
N HIS A 327 -5.56 -16.60 23.18
CA HIS A 327 -5.34 -15.31 22.54
C HIS A 327 -6.08 -14.19 23.29
N VAL A 328 -7.33 -14.41 23.70
CA VAL A 328 -8.15 -13.40 24.40
C VAL A 328 -7.73 -13.22 25.85
N VAL A 329 -7.44 -14.30 26.58
CA VAL A 329 -7.04 -14.24 28.00
C VAL A 329 -5.73 -13.48 28.21
N THR A 330 -4.83 -13.52 27.23
CA THR A 330 -3.54 -12.81 27.32
C THR A 330 -3.64 -11.32 26.95
N MET A 331 -4.83 -10.81 26.63
CA MET A 331 -5.03 -9.38 26.37
C MET A 331 -4.97 -8.57 27.67
N GLU A 332 -4.14 -7.53 27.69
CA GLU A 332 -4.02 -6.62 28.83
C GLU A 332 -5.28 -5.75 28.92
N LYS A 333 -6.05 -5.86 30.01
CA LYS A 333 -7.36 -5.19 30.15
C LYS A 333 -7.23 -3.68 30.26
N ASP A 334 -6.12 -3.21 30.81
CA ASP A 334 -5.83 -1.78 30.94
C ASP A 334 -5.29 -1.16 29.66
N ASN A 335 -4.99 -1.95 28.62
CA ASN A 335 -4.57 -1.45 27.32
C ASN A 335 -5.70 -0.63 26.66
N PHE A 336 -5.37 0.55 26.14
CA PHE A 336 -6.34 1.49 25.58
C PHE A 336 -7.14 0.93 24.38
N LEU A 337 -6.58 -0.01 23.61
CA LEU A 337 -7.28 -0.70 22.51
C LEU A 337 -8.22 -1.79 23.04
N VAL A 338 -7.74 -2.60 23.98
CA VAL A 338 -8.50 -3.71 24.59
C VAL A 338 -9.68 -3.17 25.40
N ARG A 339 -9.47 -2.09 26.16
CA ARG A 339 -10.47 -1.46 27.02
C ARG A 339 -11.74 -1.03 26.28
N ARG A 340 -11.64 -0.69 24.98
CA ARG A 340 -12.80 -0.35 24.14
C ARG A 340 -13.73 -1.55 23.89
N HIS A 341 -13.17 -2.75 23.94
CA HIS A 341 -13.85 -4.01 23.71
C HIS A 341 -13.92 -4.85 24.99
N LEU A 342 -13.75 -4.24 26.17
CA LEU A 342 -13.60 -4.93 27.45
C LEU A 342 -14.75 -5.91 27.73
N LYS A 343 -15.99 -5.52 27.43
CA LYS A 343 -17.16 -6.41 27.60
C LYS A 343 -17.03 -7.71 26.80
N THR A 344 -16.60 -7.61 25.54
CA THR A 344 -16.40 -8.76 24.65
C THR A 344 -15.18 -9.57 25.08
N VAL A 345 -14.09 -8.91 25.46
CA VAL A 345 -12.86 -9.55 25.95
C VAL A 345 -13.12 -10.32 27.24
N GLU A 346 -13.86 -9.75 28.20
CA GLU A 346 -14.21 -10.41 29.45
C GLU A 346 -15.13 -11.60 29.23
N TYR A 347 -16.12 -11.46 28.33
CA TYR A 347 -16.99 -12.57 27.95
C TYR A 347 -16.18 -13.74 27.36
N PHE A 348 -15.31 -13.47 26.39
CA PHE A 348 -14.48 -14.51 25.77
C PHE A 348 -13.20 -14.87 26.55
N SER A 349 -12.96 -14.26 27.71
CA SER A 349 -11.92 -14.70 28.65
C SER A 349 -12.34 -15.96 29.41
N ASP A 350 -13.63 -16.28 29.45
CA ASP A 350 -14.13 -17.55 29.98
C ASP A 350 -14.15 -18.61 28.87
N ARG A 351 -13.48 -19.75 29.11
CA ARG A 351 -13.38 -20.84 28.14
C ARG A 351 -14.73 -21.49 27.82
N THR A 352 -15.68 -21.45 28.76
CA THR A 352 -17.01 -22.06 28.58
C THR A 352 -17.84 -21.35 27.52
N ASN A 353 -17.69 -20.02 27.39
CA ASN A 353 -18.40 -19.20 26.41
C ASN A 353 -18.00 -19.51 24.96
N TRP A 354 -16.80 -20.06 24.75
CA TRP A 354 -16.38 -20.55 23.43
C TRP A 354 -17.14 -21.79 22.97
N ASN A 355 -17.67 -22.60 23.90
CA ASN A 355 -18.47 -23.79 23.56
C ASN A 355 -19.89 -23.43 23.11
N THR A 356 -20.40 -22.28 23.54
CA THR A 356 -21.76 -21.79 23.23
C THR A 356 -21.81 -20.88 22.00
N LEU A 357 -20.72 -20.75 21.24
CA LEU A 357 -20.62 -19.88 20.06
C LEU A 357 -21.76 -20.09 19.03
N ASN A 358 -22.27 -21.32 18.90
CA ASN A 358 -23.35 -21.66 17.97
C ASN A 358 -24.75 -21.25 18.44
N GLN A 359 -24.90 -20.89 19.71
CA GLN A 359 -26.18 -20.50 20.31
C GLN A 359 -26.37 -18.97 20.35
N LEU A 360 -25.34 -18.21 19.97
CA LEU A 360 -25.45 -16.77 19.79
C LEU A 360 -26.35 -16.49 18.57
N PRO A 361 -27.36 -15.60 18.68
CA PRO A 361 -28.22 -15.25 17.56
C PRO A 361 -27.35 -14.78 16.37
N SER A 362 -27.66 -15.20 15.14
CA SER A 362 -26.93 -14.79 13.92
C SER A 362 -26.86 -13.27 13.71
N SER A 363 -27.63 -12.49 14.49
CA SER A 363 -27.64 -11.03 14.55
C SER A 363 -26.68 -10.43 15.61
N SER A 364 -26.03 -11.26 16.43
CA SER A 364 -25.03 -10.87 17.43
C SER A 364 -23.61 -11.19 16.92
N CYS A 365 -23.21 -10.39 15.92
CA CYS A 365 -21.84 -10.01 15.59
C CYS A 365 -20.77 -11.06 15.19
N PRO A 366 -20.73 -11.49 13.91
CA PRO A 366 -19.48 -11.91 13.27
C PRO A 366 -18.36 -10.87 13.40
N GLY A 367 -18.72 -9.58 13.42
CA GLY A 367 -17.76 -8.47 13.53
C GLY A 367 -17.10 -8.30 14.91
N GLU A 368 -17.71 -8.78 16.01
CA GLU A 368 -17.13 -8.61 17.34
C GLU A 368 -15.94 -9.55 17.57
N ILE A 369 -16.03 -10.80 17.12
CA ILE A 369 -14.95 -11.79 17.23
C ILE A 369 -13.80 -11.44 16.26
N GLU A 370 -14.11 -11.01 15.04
CA GLU A 370 -13.09 -10.55 14.09
C GLU A 370 -12.33 -9.32 14.62
N THR A 371 -12.99 -8.47 15.42
CA THR A 371 -12.31 -7.33 16.07
C THR A 371 -11.28 -7.79 17.11
N LEU A 372 -11.55 -8.88 17.84
CA LEU A 372 -10.59 -9.44 18.80
C LEU A 372 -9.28 -9.89 18.15
N ALA A 373 -9.34 -10.38 16.90
CA ALA A 373 -8.18 -10.86 16.15
C ALA A 373 -7.06 -9.81 16.01
N SER A 374 -7.45 -8.53 15.99
CA SER A 374 -6.55 -7.40 15.76
C SER A 374 -6.08 -6.72 17.04
N LEU A 375 -6.59 -7.13 18.21
CA LEU A 375 -6.25 -6.49 19.49
C LEU A 375 -4.86 -6.95 20.00
N PRO A 376 -4.15 -6.08 20.74
CA PRO A 376 -2.89 -6.45 21.38
C PRO A 376 -3.09 -7.61 22.36
N ASN A 377 -2.26 -8.65 22.24
CA ASN A 377 -2.27 -9.82 23.11
C ASN A 377 -0.87 -10.10 23.65
N GLY A 378 -0.81 -10.84 24.76
CA GLY A 378 0.42 -11.23 25.45
C GLY A 378 1.00 -12.58 24.99
N LEU A 379 0.66 -13.07 23.80
CA LEU A 379 1.23 -14.32 23.28
C LEU A 379 2.74 -14.17 23.03
N PRO A 380 3.53 -15.25 23.20
CA PRO A 380 4.96 -15.21 22.93
C PRO A 380 5.25 -14.85 21.47
N LYS A 381 6.36 -14.15 21.25
CA LYS A 381 6.83 -13.84 19.89
C LYS A 381 7.27 -15.12 19.20
N GLU A 382 6.53 -15.53 18.17
CA GLU A 382 6.89 -16.66 17.31
C GLU A 382 7.58 -16.19 16.02
N ASN A 383 8.34 -17.08 15.40
CA ASN A 383 8.97 -16.84 14.10
C ASN A 383 7.91 -16.62 13.01
N GLU A 384 8.16 -15.66 12.10
CA GLU A 384 7.24 -15.33 11.01
C GLU A 384 6.96 -16.52 10.08
N GLY A 385 7.98 -17.33 9.77
CA GLY A 385 7.88 -18.52 8.93
C GLY A 385 6.93 -19.56 9.54
N SER A 386 7.05 -19.81 10.84
CA SER A 386 6.14 -20.71 11.58
C SER A 386 4.69 -20.22 11.53
N LYS A 387 4.45 -18.91 11.66
CA LYS A 387 3.10 -18.32 11.53
C LYS A 387 2.54 -18.45 10.11
N ARG A 388 3.35 -18.21 9.08
CA ARG A 388 2.94 -18.39 7.68
C ARG A 388 2.59 -19.85 7.38
N PHE A 389 3.36 -20.79 7.92
CA PHE A 389 3.09 -22.22 7.80
C PHE A 389 1.81 -22.62 8.55
N ASP A 390 1.60 -22.13 9.76
CA ASP A 390 0.35 -22.36 10.51
C ASP A 390 -0.88 -21.87 9.73
N LEU A 391 -0.79 -20.68 9.13
CA LEU A 391 -1.85 -20.13 8.30
C LEU A 391 -2.09 -20.96 7.04
N LEU A 392 -1.03 -21.47 6.40
CA LEU A 392 -1.12 -22.34 5.23
C LEU A 392 -1.86 -23.63 5.56
N CYS A 393 -1.50 -24.30 6.67
CA CYS A 393 -2.18 -25.50 7.15
C CYS A 393 -3.67 -25.23 7.47
N LEU A 394 -4.00 -24.13 8.15
CA LEU A 394 -5.38 -23.75 8.45
C LEU A 394 -6.21 -23.52 7.17
N LYS A 395 -5.61 -22.90 6.14
CA LYS A 395 -6.27 -22.71 4.83
C LYS A 395 -6.53 -24.04 4.13
N ILE A 396 -5.60 -24.99 4.21
CA ILE A 396 -5.79 -26.34 3.65
C ILE A 396 -6.92 -27.08 4.38
N GLN A 397 -6.92 -27.07 5.72
CA GLN A 397 -8.00 -27.68 6.52
C GLN A 397 -9.38 -27.12 6.13
N LEU A 398 -9.46 -25.80 5.94
CA LEU A 398 -10.67 -25.15 5.44
C LEU A 398 -11.02 -25.57 4.01
N ALA A 399 -10.04 -25.69 3.12
CA ALA A 399 -10.24 -26.11 1.74
C ALA A 399 -10.77 -27.56 1.65
N ILE A 400 -10.26 -28.46 2.50
CA ILE A 400 -10.74 -29.86 2.62
C ILE A 400 -12.21 -29.87 3.05
N LEU A 401 -12.57 -29.19 4.14
CA LEU A 401 -13.95 -29.18 4.66
C LEU A 401 -14.94 -28.52 3.70
N LYS A 402 -14.51 -27.49 2.97
CA LYS A 402 -15.36 -26.76 2.01
C LYS A 402 -15.35 -27.35 0.61
N LYS A 403 -14.49 -28.34 0.33
CA LYS A 403 -14.24 -28.88 -1.03
C LYS A 403 -13.89 -27.76 -2.03
N SER A 404 -13.00 -26.85 -1.62
CA SER A 404 -12.57 -25.69 -2.43
C SER A 404 -11.61 -26.11 -3.56
N SER A 405 -11.69 -25.43 -4.71
CA SER A 405 -10.73 -25.55 -5.81
C SER A 405 -9.31 -25.12 -5.42
N ASP A 406 -9.17 -24.27 -4.40
CA ASP A 406 -7.87 -23.74 -3.95
C ASP A 406 -6.98 -24.81 -3.32
N PHE A 407 -7.52 -25.99 -3.00
CA PHE A 407 -6.80 -27.08 -2.36
C PHE A 407 -5.52 -27.48 -3.11
N ILE A 408 -5.58 -27.58 -4.43
CA ILE A 408 -4.44 -27.99 -5.28
C ILE A 408 -3.30 -26.97 -5.13
N GLN A 409 -3.60 -25.68 -5.26
CA GLN A 409 -2.59 -24.62 -5.13
C GLN A 409 -1.98 -24.56 -3.71
N LEU A 410 -2.79 -24.79 -2.67
CA LEU A 410 -2.30 -24.78 -1.30
C LEU A 410 -1.46 -26.01 -0.97
N ARG A 411 -1.83 -27.19 -1.50
CA ARG A 411 -1.05 -28.42 -1.44
C ARG A 411 0.34 -28.21 -2.04
N ASP A 412 0.40 -27.68 -3.26
CA ASP A 412 1.67 -27.50 -3.98
C ASP A 412 2.60 -26.55 -3.21
N LYS A 413 2.06 -25.47 -2.62
CA LYS A 413 2.83 -24.57 -1.73
C LYS A 413 3.41 -25.27 -0.49
N VAL A 414 2.72 -26.27 0.06
CA VAL A 414 3.27 -27.08 1.15
C VAL A 414 4.41 -27.95 0.63
N ARG A 415 4.21 -28.64 -0.50
CA ARG A 415 5.25 -29.49 -1.13
C ARG A 415 6.52 -28.69 -1.42
N ASP A 416 6.42 -27.54 -2.08
CA ASP A 416 7.57 -26.65 -2.37
C ASP A 416 8.32 -26.17 -1.12
N LEU A 417 7.60 -26.04 0.00
CA LEU A 417 8.19 -25.64 1.27
C LEU A 417 8.87 -26.82 1.96
N LEU A 418 8.32 -28.03 1.82
CA LEU A 418 8.90 -29.26 2.32
C LEU A 418 10.12 -29.70 1.52
N ASP A 419 10.16 -29.48 0.20
CA ASP A 419 11.34 -29.73 -0.65
C ASP A 419 12.55 -28.95 -0.14
N ARG A 420 12.37 -27.65 0.11
CA ARG A 420 13.42 -26.80 0.68
C ARG A 420 13.80 -27.17 2.11
N LEU A 421 12.87 -27.77 2.85
CA LEU A 421 13.18 -28.27 4.20
C LEU A 421 14.00 -29.56 4.12
N GLU A 422 13.74 -30.42 3.15
CA GLU A 422 14.47 -31.67 2.90
C GLU A 422 15.94 -31.42 2.55
N GLU A 423 16.24 -30.37 1.78
CA GLU A 423 17.62 -29.92 1.52
C GLU A 423 18.43 -29.69 2.81
N LYS A 424 17.74 -29.36 3.91
CA LYS A 424 18.34 -29.19 5.24
C LYS A 424 18.42 -30.49 6.05
N GLN A 425 18.44 -31.65 5.40
CA GLN A 425 18.58 -33.00 6.01
C GLN A 425 19.82 -33.19 6.90
N THR A 426 20.82 -32.33 6.79
CA THR A 426 21.99 -32.31 7.68
C THR A 426 21.63 -31.93 9.11
N ILE A 427 20.48 -31.26 9.33
CA ILE A 427 19.98 -30.88 10.64
C ILE A 427 19.29 -32.09 11.31
N PRO A 428 19.71 -32.54 12.52
CA PRO A 428 19.17 -33.76 13.14
C PRO A 428 17.65 -33.74 13.37
N MET A 429 17.07 -32.58 13.71
CA MET A 429 15.63 -32.44 13.92
C MET A 429 14.83 -32.57 12.61
N VAL A 430 15.39 -32.11 11.49
CA VAL A 430 14.81 -32.29 10.15
C VAL A 430 14.92 -33.76 9.74
N LYS A 431 16.09 -34.38 9.97
CA LYS A 431 16.34 -35.80 9.68
C LYS A 431 15.33 -36.73 10.35
N GLN A 432 14.91 -36.43 11.59
CA GLN A 432 13.89 -37.19 12.31
C GLN A 432 12.49 -37.12 11.68
N GLN A 433 12.19 -36.05 10.94
CA GLN A 433 10.90 -35.85 10.29
C GLN A 433 10.92 -36.18 8.79
N LEU A 434 12.05 -36.62 8.22
CA LEU A 434 12.18 -37.00 6.81
C LEU A 434 11.10 -37.99 6.34
N PRO A 435 10.76 -39.06 7.09
CA PRO A 435 9.71 -39.97 6.63
C PRO A 435 8.36 -39.28 6.42
N LEU A 436 8.01 -38.32 7.29
CA LEU A 436 6.79 -37.52 7.12
C LEU A 436 6.89 -36.57 5.92
N ILE A 437 8.07 -35.99 5.70
CA ILE A 437 8.31 -35.07 4.58
C ILE A 437 8.15 -35.82 3.25
N GLU A 438 8.75 -37.01 3.14
CA GLU A 438 8.62 -37.90 1.98
C GLU A 438 7.17 -38.32 1.75
N ASP A 439 6.46 -38.78 2.78
CA ASP A 439 5.04 -39.18 2.67
C ASP A 439 4.16 -38.05 2.13
N VAL A 440 4.37 -36.81 2.61
CA VAL A 440 3.56 -35.65 2.22
C VAL A 440 3.89 -35.17 0.81
N LYS A 441 5.06 -35.53 0.28
CA LYS A 441 5.41 -35.21 -1.11
C LYS A 441 4.69 -36.11 -2.10
N GLU A 442 4.28 -37.31 -1.68
CA GLU A 442 3.55 -38.25 -2.52
C GLU A 442 2.10 -37.79 -2.77
N GLU A 443 1.63 -37.92 -4.02
CA GLU A 443 0.28 -37.49 -4.39
C GLU A 443 -0.81 -38.35 -3.73
N THR A 444 -0.50 -39.60 -3.42
CA THR A 444 -1.40 -40.54 -2.75
C THR A 444 -1.80 -40.07 -1.36
N TRP A 445 -0.89 -39.40 -0.63
CA TRP A 445 -1.15 -38.88 0.71
C TRP A 445 -2.25 -37.81 0.73
N TRP A 446 -2.36 -37.03 -0.35
CA TRP A 446 -3.33 -35.94 -0.47
C TRP A 446 -4.72 -36.37 -0.93
N SER A 447 -4.89 -37.62 -1.40
CA SER A 447 -6.16 -38.07 -2.00
C SER A 447 -7.29 -38.20 -0.98
N ASP A 448 -6.98 -38.69 0.23
CA ASP A 448 -7.95 -38.89 1.33
C ASP A 448 -7.53 -38.14 2.61
N VAL A 449 -6.83 -37.01 2.46
CA VAL A 449 -6.28 -36.28 3.60
C VAL A 449 -7.39 -35.62 4.44
N THR A 450 -7.28 -35.78 5.75
CA THR A 450 -8.22 -35.21 6.74
C THR A 450 -7.65 -33.95 7.39
N PRO A 451 -8.51 -33.03 7.88
CA PRO A 451 -8.05 -31.87 8.65
C PRO A 451 -7.17 -32.23 9.86
N SER A 452 -7.44 -33.36 10.50
CA SER A 452 -6.65 -33.87 11.64
C SER A 452 -5.24 -34.31 11.23
N GLN A 453 -5.07 -34.91 10.04
CA GLN A 453 -3.74 -35.22 9.50
C GLN A 453 -2.94 -33.95 9.19
N ILE A 454 -3.58 -32.92 8.65
CA ILE A 454 -2.94 -31.61 8.42
C ILE A 454 -2.54 -30.94 9.75
N GLU A 455 -3.32 -31.09 10.83
CA GLU A 455 -2.96 -30.57 12.15
C GLU A 455 -1.72 -31.29 12.72
N SER A 456 -1.64 -32.60 12.57
CA SER A 456 -0.47 -33.40 12.96
C SER A 456 0.79 -32.94 12.20
N LEU A 457 0.65 -32.73 10.89
CA LEU A 457 1.70 -32.18 10.04
C LEU A 457 2.17 -30.80 10.52
N ARG A 458 1.21 -29.89 10.80
CA ARG A 458 1.49 -28.54 11.28
C ARG A 458 2.31 -28.56 12.57
N VAL A 459 1.88 -29.35 13.56
CA VAL A 459 2.52 -29.43 14.87
C VAL A 459 3.95 -29.97 14.76
N ARG A 460 4.18 -30.99 13.92
CA ARG A 460 5.51 -31.63 13.78
C ARG A 460 6.52 -30.78 13.02
N LEU A 461 6.08 -29.97 12.06
CA LEU A 461 6.98 -29.27 11.14
C LEU A 461 7.14 -27.77 11.41
N ARG A 462 6.22 -27.13 12.14
CA ARG A 462 6.22 -25.65 12.32
C ARG A 462 7.53 -25.08 12.88
N ASP A 463 8.19 -25.80 13.78
CA ASP A 463 9.44 -25.34 14.41
C ASP A 463 10.67 -25.55 13.53
N LEU A 464 10.54 -26.36 12.46
CA LEU A 464 11.60 -26.64 11.50
C LEU A 464 11.62 -25.63 10.35
N ILE A 465 10.49 -24.96 10.06
CA ILE A 465 10.37 -23.96 8.98
C ILE A 465 11.37 -22.81 9.11
N LYS A 466 11.80 -22.51 10.34
CA LYS A 466 12.81 -21.47 10.61
C LYS A 466 14.18 -21.74 9.97
N PHE A 467 14.45 -22.98 9.54
CA PHE A 467 15.70 -23.38 8.89
C PHE A 467 15.70 -23.18 7.37
N ILE A 468 14.58 -22.77 6.78
CA ILE A 468 14.48 -22.46 5.35
C ILE A 468 15.02 -21.06 5.11
N ASP A 469 15.97 -20.93 4.19
CA ASP A 469 16.56 -19.65 3.83
C ASP A 469 15.52 -18.73 3.19
N LYS A 470 15.62 -17.42 3.46
CA LYS A 470 14.75 -16.43 2.82
C LYS A 470 15.18 -16.29 1.36
N LYS A 471 14.22 -16.35 0.42
CA LYS A 471 14.49 -15.98 -0.98
C LYS A 471 14.94 -14.52 -1.03
N GLU A 472 16.18 -14.27 -1.41
CA GLU A 472 16.63 -12.93 -1.80
C GLU A 472 15.94 -12.56 -3.12
N GLN A 473 15.16 -11.48 -3.12
CA GLN A 473 14.66 -10.91 -4.37
C GLN A 473 15.74 -9.97 -4.90
N ASN A 474 16.57 -10.46 -5.83
CA ASN A 474 17.57 -9.63 -6.49
C ASN A 474 16.88 -8.55 -7.33
N ILE A 475 17.22 -7.28 -7.09
CA ILE A 475 16.82 -6.18 -7.95
C ILE A 475 17.71 -6.26 -9.19
N VAL A 476 17.10 -6.55 -10.33
CA VAL A 476 17.83 -6.70 -11.59
C VAL A 476 17.77 -5.39 -12.37
N HIS A 477 18.93 -4.75 -12.58
CA HIS A 477 19.08 -3.57 -13.44
C HIS A 477 19.22 -4.00 -14.91
N THR A 478 18.50 -3.34 -15.80
CA THR A 478 18.47 -3.66 -17.23
C THR A 478 18.70 -2.43 -18.10
N ASN A 479 19.01 -2.65 -19.37
CA ASN A 479 19.18 -1.59 -20.36
C ASN A 479 18.55 -1.96 -21.72
N PHE A 480 17.28 -2.36 -21.71
CA PHE A 480 16.54 -2.63 -22.95
C PHE A 480 16.14 -1.32 -23.62
N GLU A 481 16.18 -1.26 -24.96
CA GLU A 481 15.67 -0.10 -25.69
C GLU A 481 14.15 0.02 -25.49
N ASP A 482 13.69 1.11 -24.87
CA ASP A 482 12.26 1.44 -24.75
C ASP A 482 11.91 2.45 -25.85
N GLU A 483 10.74 2.31 -26.45
CA GLU A 483 10.28 3.29 -27.44
C GLU A 483 9.28 4.24 -26.80
N LEU A 484 9.62 5.53 -26.82
CA LEU A 484 8.74 6.62 -26.41
C LEU A 484 7.62 6.80 -27.45
N GLY A 485 6.36 6.64 -27.05
CA GLY A 485 5.22 6.90 -27.94
C GLY A 485 4.97 8.40 -28.14
N GLU A 486 3.90 8.77 -28.86
CA GLU A 486 3.58 10.18 -29.07
C GLU A 486 3.29 10.90 -27.75
N ILE A 487 4.01 12.00 -27.50
CA ILE A 487 3.81 12.87 -26.34
C ILE A 487 2.56 13.72 -26.59
N VAL A 488 1.60 13.63 -25.66
CA VAL A 488 0.31 14.33 -25.80
C VAL A 488 0.08 15.23 -24.58
N GLU A 489 -0.23 16.50 -24.84
CA GLU A 489 -0.72 17.43 -23.83
C GLU A 489 -2.19 17.13 -23.52
N VAL A 490 -2.52 17.02 -22.24
CA VAL A 490 -3.85 16.66 -21.77
C VAL A 490 -4.26 17.48 -20.56
N ASP A 491 -5.57 17.59 -20.37
CA ASP A 491 -6.13 18.04 -19.10
C ASP A 491 -5.90 16.99 -18.02
N VAL A 492 -5.45 17.43 -16.85
CA VAL A 492 -5.22 16.55 -15.70
C VAL A 492 -6.59 16.15 -15.10
N PRO A 493 -6.85 14.84 -14.85
CA PRO A 493 -8.14 14.37 -14.34
C PRO A 493 -8.30 14.66 -12.84
N ILE A 494 -8.54 15.93 -12.52
CA ILE A 494 -8.80 16.40 -11.16
C ILE A 494 -10.27 16.13 -10.82
N GLN A 495 -10.54 15.01 -10.14
CA GLN A 495 -11.83 14.78 -9.48
C GLN A 495 -11.66 14.85 -7.97
N GLN A 496 -12.69 15.36 -7.29
CA GLN A 496 -12.73 15.40 -5.85
C GLN A 496 -13.09 14.04 -5.26
N THR A 497 -12.42 13.70 -4.17
CA THR A 497 -12.75 12.54 -3.34
C THR A 497 -13.78 12.94 -2.31
N GLY A 498 -14.76 12.09 -2.05
CA GLY A 498 -15.57 12.18 -0.84
C GLY A 498 -16.35 13.48 -0.64
N PHE A 499 -16.85 14.11 -1.71
CA PHE A 499 -17.72 15.29 -1.63
C PHE A 499 -18.88 15.14 -2.63
N SER A 500 -20.11 15.45 -2.19
CA SER A 500 -21.26 15.53 -3.08
C SER A 500 -21.68 16.98 -3.26
N ARG A 501 -21.31 17.57 -4.40
CA ARG A 501 -21.62 18.96 -4.74
C ARG A 501 -23.12 19.25 -4.75
N ASP A 502 -23.91 18.32 -5.27
CA ASP A 502 -25.36 18.46 -5.33
C ASP A 502 -26.01 18.43 -3.95
N GLN A 503 -25.57 17.53 -3.07
CA GLN A 503 -26.09 17.45 -1.70
C GLN A 503 -25.67 18.67 -0.87
N TYR A 504 -24.42 19.13 -1.00
CA TYR A 504 -23.95 20.36 -0.37
C TYR A 504 -24.75 21.58 -0.82
N HIS A 505 -24.93 21.79 -2.12
CA HIS A 505 -25.72 22.92 -2.63
C HIS A 505 -27.19 22.87 -2.19
N LYS A 506 -27.79 21.68 -2.10
CA LYS A 506 -29.14 21.53 -1.54
C LYS A 506 -29.21 21.96 -0.08
N LYS A 507 -28.21 21.62 0.73
CA LYS A 507 -28.14 21.99 2.15
C LYS A 507 -27.86 23.47 2.39
N VAL A 508 -27.02 24.10 1.56
CA VAL A 508 -26.73 25.55 1.66
C VAL A 508 -27.92 26.42 1.22
N LYS A 509 -28.75 25.90 0.30
CA LYS A 509 -29.95 26.61 -0.20
C LYS A 509 -31.19 26.39 0.67
N ALA A 510 -31.21 25.34 1.49
CA ALA A 510 -32.27 25.05 2.46
C ALA A 510 -32.04 25.84 3.75
#